data_AF-A0A7C0Y7X9-F1
#
_entry.id   AF-A0A7C0Y7X9-F1
#
_cell.length_a   1.000
_cell.length_b   1.000
_cell.length_c   1.000
_cell.angle_alpha   90.00
_cell.angle_beta   90.00
_cell.angle_gamma   90.00
#
_symmetry.space_group_name_H-M   'P 1'
#
loop_
_entity.id
_entity.type
_entity.pdbx_description
1 polymer ?
#
loop_
_entity_poly.entity_id
_entity_poly.type
_entity_poly.pdbx_seq_one_letter_code
_entity_poly.pdbx_strand_id
1 'polypeptide(L)' 'MNVVKKAKELMKRDKVYLVLGGFHHPPLSCVKELKELGVEKVAPSHCTGDLVREAFRKEYKGNFIEYGVGKIIEIK' A
#
# COMPACT_ATOMS: atom_id res chain seq x y z
N MET A 1 -9.95 0.50 0.70
CA MET A 1 -9.58 0.30 -0.73
C MET A 1 -10.30 1.17 -1.74
N ASN A 2 -11.38 1.83 -1.34
CA ASN A 2 -12.13 2.73 -2.22
C ASN A 2 -11.28 3.87 -2.80
N VAL A 3 -10.26 4.36 -2.08
CA VAL A 3 -9.34 5.39 -2.58
C VAL A 3 -8.55 4.91 -3.81
N VAL A 4 -8.03 3.69 -3.80
CA VAL A 4 -7.28 3.13 -4.95
C VAL A 4 -8.21 2.93 -6.15
N LYS A 5 -9.41 2.38 -5.92
CA LYS A 5 -10.44 2.24 -6.98
C LYS A 5 -10.81 3.61 -7.58
N LYS A 6 -11.04 4.61 -6.73
CA LYS A 6 -11.40 5.96 -7.15
C LYS A 6 -10.26 6.66 -7.89
N ALA A 7 -9.02 6.49 -7.43
CA ALA A 7 -7.84 7.02 -8.13
C ALA A 7 -7.71 6.46 -9.54
N LYS A 8 -7.90 5.14 -9.72
CA LYS A 8 -7.89 4.53 -11.06
C LYS A 8 -8.96 5.10 -11.98
N GLU A 9 -10.18 5.24 -11.47
CA GLU A 9 -11.33 5.81 -12.19
C GLU A 9 -11.04 7.26 -12.64
N LEU A 10 -10.61 8.11 -11.71
CA LEU A 10 -10.33 9.53 -11.97
C LEU A 10 -9.16 9.73 -12.93
N MET A 11 -8.11 8.92 -12.79
CA MET A 11 -6.90 9.04 -13.59
C MET A 11 -7.00 8.31 -14.94
N LYS A 12 -8.08 7.54 -15.15
CA LYS A 12 -8.26 6.65 -16.32
C LYS A 12 -7.03 5.76 -16.54
N ARG A 13 -6.49 5.21 -15.45
CA ARG A 13 -5.28 4.38 -15.43
C ARG A 13 -5.47 3.21 -14.50
N ASP A 14 -5.20 2.01 -15.01
CA ASP A 14 -5.33 0.79 -14.21
C ASP A 14 -4.14 0.54 -13.30
N LYS A 15 -2.96 1.08 -13.61
CA LYS A 15 -1.74 0.82 -12.84
C LYS A 15 -1.59 1.83 -11.69
N VAL A 16 -1.46 1.29 -10.48
CA VAL A 16 -1.07 2.07 -9.29
C VAL A 16 0.28 1.55 -8.82
N TYR A 17 1.31 2.39 -8.98
CA TYR A 17 2.68 1.99 -8.71
C TYR A 17 2.98 1.85 -7.21
N LEU A 18 2.58 2.82 -6.40
CA LEU A 18 2.90 2.86 -4.97
C LEU A 18 1.71 3.38 -4.16
N VAL A 19 1.38 2.69 -3.07
CA VAL A 19 0.47 3.20 -2.02
C VAL A 19 1.27 3.33 -0.73
N LEU A 20 1.40 4.55 -0.20
CA LEU A 20 2.15 4.85 1.02
C LEU A 20 1.31 5.65 2.01
N GLY A 21 1.67 5.57 3.30
CA GLY A 21 1.03 6.33 4.37
C GLY A 21 0.41 5.46 5.47
N GLY A 22 -0.43 6.05 6.30
CA GLY A 22 -1.14 5.36 7.37
C GLY A 22 -2.55 4.93 6.95
N PHE A 23 -2.93 3.70 7.26
CA PHE A 23 -4.22 3.11 6.83
C PHE A 23 -5.27 3.02 7.94
N HIS A 24 -4.98 3.58 9.12
CA HIS A 24 -5.88 3.70 10.26
C HIS A 24 -6.56 2.39 10.67
N HIS A 25 -5.75 1.43 11.12
CA HIS A 25 -6.14 0.11 11.62
C HIS A 25 -7.08 -0.67 10.67
N PRO A 26 -6.67 -0.89 9.41
CA PRO A 26 -7.53 -1.56 8.45
C PRO A 26 -7.65 -3.07 8.78
N PRO A 27 -8.67 -3.75 8.26
CA PRO A 27 -8.74 -5.21 8.35
C PRO A 27 -7.61 -5.87 7.57
N LEU A 28 -7.21 -7.08 7.96
CA LEU A 28 -6.20 -7.87 7.24
C LEU A 28 -6.55 -8.14 5.77
N SER A 29 -7.84 -8.17 5.42
CA SER A 29 -8.30 -8.36 4.03
C SER A 29 -7.75 -7.30 3.08
N CYS A 30 -7.46 -6.10 3.60
CA CYS A 30 -6.97 -4.98 2.80
C CYS A 30 -5.65 -5.29 2.06
N VAL A 31 -4.85 -6.22 2.60
CA VAL A 31 -3.58 -6.67 2.02
C VAL A 31 -3.82 -7.36 0.68
N LYS A 32 -4.76 -8.32 0.66
CA LYS A 32 -5.17 -9.04 -0.55
C LYS A 32 -5.93 -8.12 -1.50
N GLU A 33 -6.83 -7.28 -0.98
CA GLU A 33 -7.59 -6.33 -1.81
C GLU A 33 -6.65 -5.38 -2.59
N LEU A 34 -5.59 -4.84 -1.97
CA LEU A 34 -4.60 -4.02 -2.69
C LEU A 34 -3.88 -4.83 -3.77
N LYS A 35 -3.56 -6.09 -3.47
CA LYS A 35 -2.84 -6.98 -4.40
C LYS A 35 -3.69 -7.29 -5.63
N GLU A 36 -4.96 -7.61 -5.42
CA GLU A 36 -5.97 -7.84 -6.46
C GLU A 36 -6.25 -6.58 -7.27
N LEU A 37 -6.19 -5.41 -6.63
CA LEU A 37 -6.23 -4.12 -7.32
C LEU A 37 -4.94 -3.82 -8.10
N GLY A 38 -3.97 -4.73 -8.19
CA GLY A 38 -2.78 -4.55 -9.01
C GLY A 38 -1.87 -3.42 -8.53
N VAL A 39 -1.89 -3.11 -7.23
CA VAL A 39 -0.92 -2.18 -6.65
C VAL A 39 0.45 -2.84 -6.67
N GLU A 40 1.44 -2.15 -7.25
CA GLU A 40 2.77 -2.75 -7.43
C GLU A 40 3.55 -2.76 -6.12
N LYS A 41 3.62 -1.63 -5.41
CA LYS A 41 4.39 -1.43 -4.17
C LYS A 41 3.55 -0.82 -3.05
N VAL A 42 3.92 -1.13 -1.81
CA VAL A 42 3.25 -0.60 -0.60
C VAL A 42 4.24 -0.12 0.45
N ALA A 43 3.89 0.96 1.13
CA ALA A 43 4.62 1.57 2.24
C ALA A 43 3.68 1.96 3.40
N PRO A 44 3.02 0.98 4.06
CA PRO A 44 2.16 1.25 5.21
C PRO A 44 2.97 1.76 6.42
N SER A 45 2.40 2.66 7.22
CA SER A 45 3.10 3.29 8.37
C SER A 45 2.17 3.61 9.55
N HIS A 46 2.79 3.88 10.72
CA HIS A 46 2.18 4.41 11.94
C HIS A 46 0.84 3.75 12.30
N CYS A 47 -0.28 4.41 11.96
CA CYS A 47 -1.62 3.97 12.33
C CYS A 47 -2.11 2.73 11.58
N THR A 48 -1.35 2.16 10.64
CA THR A 48 -1.71 0.86 10.03
C THR A 48 -1.62 -0.29 11.03
N GLY A 49 -0.75 -0.18 12.04
CA GLY A 49 -0.53 -1.22 13.05
C GLY A 49 0.41 -2.34 12.57
N ASP A 50 1.21 -2.88 13.51
CA ASP A 50 2.30 -3.80 13.19
C ASP A 50 1.84 -5.13 12.60
N LEU A 51 0.73 -5.66 13.09
CA LEU A 51 0.15 -6.90 12.59
C LEU A 51 -0.20 -6.80 11.09
N VAL A 52 -0.80 -5.68 10.67
CA VAL A 52 -1.17 -5.47 9.27
C VAL A 52 0.07 -5.15 8.43
N ARG A 53 1.00 -4.34 8.96
CA ARG A 53 2.29 -4.05 8.29
C ARG A 53 3.07 -5.34 8.00
N GLU A 54 3.10 -6.28 8.94
CA GLU A 54 3.77 -7.57 8.75
C GLU A 54 3.06 -8.43 7.70
N ALA A 55 1.72 -8.40 7.66
CA ALA A 55 0.97 -9.06 6.60
C ALA A 55 1.29 -8.46 5.21
N PHE A 56 1.39 -7.13 5.11
CA PHE A 56 1.86 -6.47 3.88
C PHE A 56 3.27 -6.90 3.49
N ARG A 57 4.20 -6.97 4.46
CA ARG A 57 5.58 -7.41 4.22
C ARG A 57 5.64 -8.81 3.64
N LYS A 58 4.86 -9.75 4.18
CA LYS A 58 4.77 -11.14 3.69
C LYS A 58 4.17 -11.23 2.29
N GLU A 59 3.09 -10.49 2.02
CA GLU A 59 2.39 -10.53 0.73
C GLU A 59 3.17 -9.84 -0.40
N TYR A 60 3.78 -8.68 -0.12
CA TYR A 60 4.44 -7.87 -1.15
C TYR A 60 5.92 -8.18 -1.33
N LYS A 61 6.59 -8.84 -0.36
CA LYS A 61 8.00 -9.26 -0.45
C LYS A 61 8.89 -8.10 -0.89
N GLY A 62 9.61 -8.22 -2.01
CA GLY A 62 10.49 -7.17 -2.55
C GLY A 62 9.76 -5.87 -2.99
N ASN A 63 8.44 -5.89 -3.04
CA ASN A 63 7.62 -4.69 -3.28
C ASN A 63 7.07 -4.04 -2.00
N PHE A 64 7.38 -4.59 -0.84
CA PHE A 64 7.13 -3.91 0.43
C PHE A 64 8.27 -2.93 0.72
N ILE A 65 7.94 -1.70 1.07
CA ILE A 65 8.88 -0.67 1.45
C ILE A 65 8.67 -0.35 2.93
N GLU A 66 9.70 -0.59 3.76
CA GLU A 66 9.69 -0.11 5.14
C GLU A 66 9.74 1.42 5.13
N TYR A 67 8.70 2.05 5.71
CA TYR A 67 8.46 3.48 5.62
C TYR A 67 8.41 4.13 7.00
N GLY A 68 9.00 5.32 7.11
CA GLY A 68 9.14 6.06 8.36
C GLY A 68 9.68 7.46 8.12
N VAL A 69 9.79 8.25 9.20
CA VAL A 69 10.27 9.64 9.15
C VAL A 69 11.66 9.70 8.51
N GLY A 70 11.85 10.67 7.61
CA GLY A 70 13.14 10.89 6.91
C GLY A 70 13.43 9.88 5.79
N LYS A 71 12.55 8.92 5.52
CA LYS A 71 12.74 7.98 4.41
C LYS A 71 12.54 8.68 3.07
N ILE A 72 13.57 8.65 2.23
CA ILE A 72 13.48 9.07 0.83
C ILE A 72 13.10 7.86 -0.03
N ILE A 73 12.06 8.00 -0.85
CA ILE A 73 11.64 7.01 -1.86
C ILE A 73 11.82 7.67 -3.23
N GLU A 74 12.74 7.12 -4.01
CA GLU A 74 12.94 7.54 -5.40
C GLU A 74 12.02 6.72 -6.31
N ILE A 75 11.27 7.42 -7.17
CA ILE A 75 10.40 6.82 -8.18
C ILE A 75 11.07 7.05 -9.54
N LYS A 76 11.17 5.98 -10.34
CA LYS A 76 11.71 6.03 -11.70
C LYS A 76 10.58 6.02 -12.72
#